data_AF-A0A7C7JJW3-F1
#
_entry.id   AF-A0A7C7JJW3-F1
#
_cell.length_a   1.000
_cell.length_b   1.000
_cell.length_c   1.000
_cell.angle_alpha   90.00
_cell.angle_beta   90.00
_cell.angle_gamma   90.00
#
_symmetry.space_group_name_H-M   'P 1'
#
loop_
_entity.id
_entity.type
_entity.pdbx_description
1 polymer ?
#
loop_
_entity_poly.entity_id
_entity_poly.type
_entity_poly.pdbx_seq_one_letter_code
_entity_poly.pdbx_strand_id
1 'polypeptide(L)' 'MWELLKNVNLSALAKALEEVGKSFLTIGVMSIVFLIFQPLVKGNTKFIITGGLIALLSFLLGFTLIYTAEILKED' A
#
# COMPACT_ATOMS: atom_id res chain seq x y z
N MET A 1 27.86 -4.07 -5.30
CA MET A 1 26.42 -4.15 -4.97
C MET A 1 26.07 -3.24 -3.80
N TRP A 2 26.81 -3.31 -2.67
CA TRP A 2 26.71 -2.34 -1.55
C TRP A 2 27.00 -0.89 -1.97
N GLU A 3 27.95 -0.68 -2.90
CA GLU A 3 28.29 0.64 -3.46
C GLU A 3 27.20 1.23 -4.37
N LEU A 4 26.36 0.39 -5.00
CA LEU A 4 25.24 0.87 -5.82
C LEU A 4 24.12 1.44 -4.95
N LEU A 5 23.95 0.89 -3.74
CA LEU A 5 23.00 1.41 -2.73
C LEU A 5 23.48 2.71 -2.10
N LYS A 6 24.80 2.93 -1.98
CA LYS A 6 25.37 4.21 -1.51
C LYS A 6 25.12 5.39 -2.44
N ASN A 7 24.95 5.15 -3.75
CA ASN A 7 24.58 6.17 -4.74
C ASN A 7 23.06 6.38 -4.86
N VAL A 8 22.25 5.58 -4.16
CA VAL A 8 20.82 5.86 -4.05
C VAL A 8 20.70 7.02 -3.07
N ASN A 9 20.33 8.19 -3.60
CA ASN A 9 19.98 9.34 -2.79
C ASN A 9 18.86 8.89 -1.83
N LEU A 10 19.18 8.70 -0.55
CA LEU A 10 18.28 8.14 0.48
C LEU A 10 16.95 8.90 0.50
N SER A 11 17.01 10.22 0.26
CA SER A 11 15.84 11.08 0.08
C SER A 11 14.96 10.70 -1.12
N ALA A 12 15.56 10.35 -2.26
CA ALA A 12 14.83 9.89 -3.44
C ALA A 12 14.21 8.50 -3.23
N LEU A 13 14.89 7.61 -2.51
CA LEU A 13 14.36 6.29 -2.14
C LEU A 13 13.18 6.42 -1.17
N ALA A 14 13.32 7.26 -0.14
CA ALA A 14 12.24 7.55 0.80
C ALA A 14 11.02 8.12 0.09
N LYS A 15 11.21 9.08 -0.83
CA LYS A 15 10.11 9.61 -1.66
C LYS A 15 9.42 8.52 -2.49
N ALA A 16 10.20 7.67 -3.16
CA ALA A 16 9.65 6.58 -3.96
C ALA A 16 8.85 5.59 -3.09
N LEU A 17 9.36 5.22 -1.91
CA LEU A 17 8.67 4.35 -0.97
C LEU A 17 7.37 4.98 -0.45
N GLU A 18 7.38 6.29 -0.17
CA GLU A 18 6.20 7.02 0.28
C GLU A 18 5.12 7.09 -0.82
N GLU A 19 5.50 7.34 -2.07
CA GLU A 19 4.58 7.35 -3.22
C GLU A 19 3.97 5.96 -3.48
N VAL A 20 4.80 4.91 -3.44
CA VAL A 20 4.32 3.53 -3.58
C VAL A 20 3.41 3.17 -2.40
N GLY A 21 3.77 3.55 -1.18
CA GLY A 21 2.96 3.31 0.01
C GLY A 21 1.58 4.00 -0.06
N LYS A 22 1.54 5.26 -0.50
CA LYS A 22 0.27 5.99 -0.76
C LYS A 22 -0.57 5.34 -1.85
N SER A 23 0.07 4.79 -2.89
CA SER A 23 -0.63 4.06 -3.95
C SER A 23 -1.29 2.78 -3.40
N PHE A 24 -0.60 2.02 -2.55
CA PHE A 24 -1.17 0.85 -1.87
C PHE A 24 -2.33 1.21 -0.93
N LEU A 25 -2.21 2.30 -0.16
CA LEU A 25 -3.33 2.80 0.64
C LEU A 25 -4.54 3.15 -0.23
N THR A 26 -4.31 3.79 -1.39
CA THR A 26 -5.37 4.13 -2.35
C THR A 26 -6.05 2.89 -2.91
N ILE A 27 -5.29 1.84 -3.25
CA ILE A 27 -5.82 0.55 -3.68
C ILE A 27 -6.65 -0.10 -2.56
N GLY A 28 -6.20 -0.01 -1.31
CA GLY A 28 -6.94 -0.50 -0.14
C GLY A 28 -8.29 0.20 0.02
N VAL A 29 -8.32 1.53 -0.06
CA VAL A 29 -9.55 2.34 0.00
C VAL A 29 -10.48 2.02 -1.16
N MET A 30 -9.97 1.99 -2.40
CA MET A 30 -10.74 1.61 -3.59
C MET A 30 -11.38 0.22 -3.43
N SER A 31 -10.64 -0.73 -2.86
CA SER A 31 -11.12 -2.08 -2.61
C SER A 31 -12.29 -2.08 -1.61
N ILE A 32 -12.21 -1.28 -0.54
CA ILE A 32 -13.32 -1.12 0.42
C ILE A 32 -14.53 -0.47 -0.24
N VAL A 33 -14.34 0.59 -1.02
CA VAL A 33 -15.44 1.23 -1.77
C VAL A 33 -16.11 0.20 -2.68
N PHE A 34 -15.33 -0.56 -3.42
CA PHE A 34 -15.85 -1.62 -4.29
C PHE A 34 -16.62 -2.69 -3.50
N LEU A 35 -16.12 -3.09 -2.33
CA LEU A 35 -16.80 -4.02 -1.41
C LEU A 35 -18.12 -3.50 -0.84
N ILE A 36 -18.30 -2.18 -0.70
CA ILE A 36 -19.55 -1.58 -0.24
C ILE A 36 -20.56 -1.51 -1.39
N PHE A 37 -20.09 -1.18 -2.60
CA PHE A 37 -20.96 -1.08 -3.79
C PHE A 37 -21.34 -2.44 -4.39
N GLN A 38 -20.48 -3.47 -4.31
CA GLN A 38 -20.75 -4.76 -4.97
C GLN A 38 -21.90 -5.61 -4.37
N PRO A 39 -22.09 -5.68 -3.04
CA PRO A 39 -23.18 -6.43 -2.43
C PRO A 39 -24.56 -5.94 -2.87
N LEU A 40 -24.68 -4.67 -3.29
CA LEU A 40 -25.89 -4.11 -3.90
C LEU A 40 -26.21 -4.73 -5.28
N VAL A 41 -25.22 -5.31 -5.96
CA VAL A 41 -25.35 -5.83 -7.34
C VAL A 41 -25.43 -7.35 -7.38
N LYS A 42 -24.61 -8.07 -6.59
CA LYS A 42 -24.58 -9.54 -6.53
C LYS A 42 -24.13 -9.99 -5.13
N GLY A 43 -25.06 -10.44 -4.28
CA GLY A 43 -24.82 -10.87 -2.90
C GLY A 43 -23.91 -12.11 -2.77
N ASN A 44 -22.62 -11.97 -3.06
CA ASN A 44 -21.66 -13.07 -3.15
C ASN A 44 -20.64 -12.96 -2.00
N THR A 45 -20.85 -13.72 -0.93
CA THR A 45 -20.08 -13.67 0.33
C THR A 45 -18.58 -13.91 0.13
N LYS A 46 -18.19 -14.71 -0.87
CA LYS A 46 -16.78 -14.95 -1.21
C LYS A 46 -16.06 -13.67 -1.67
N PHE A 47 -16.76 -12.77 -2.37
CA PHE A 47 -16.19 -11.51 -2.82
C PHE A 47 -15.89 -10.57 -1.65
N ILE A 48 -16.75 -10.56 -0.64
CA ILE A 48 -16.58 -9.74 0.57
C ILE A 48 -15.31 -10.15 1.32
N ILE A 49 -15.11 -11.46 1.50
CA ILE A 49 -13.93 -11.99 2.19
C ILE A 49 -12.66 -11.71 1.39
N THR A 50 -12.64 -12.02 0.09
CA THR A 50 -11.46 -11.82 -0.75
C THR A 50 -11.11 -10.34 -0.91
N GLY A 51 -12.10 -9.47 -1.17
CA GLY A 51 -11.86 -8.03 -1.27
C GLY A 51 -11.43 -7.42 0.05
N GLY A 52 -11.99 -7.88 1.18
CA GLY A 52 -11.57 -7.44 2.51
C GLY A 52 -10.12 -7.81 2.82
N LEU A 53 -9.72 -9.02 2.40
CA LEU A 53 -8.34 -9.48 2.51
C LEU A 53 -7.38 -8.62 1.66
N ILE A 54 -7.76 -8.31 0.42
CA ILE A 54 -6.97 -7.45 -0.49
C ILE A 54 -6.82 -6.04 0.11
N ALA A 55 -7.91 -5.48 0.65
CA ALA A 55 -7.87 -4.19 1.32
C ALA A 55 -6.89 -4.20 2.50
N LEU A 56 -7.02 -5.21 3.39
CA LEU A 56 -6.14 -5.36 4.55
C LEU A 56 -4.66 -5.48 4.16
N LEU A 57 -4.35 -6.34 3.18
CA LEU A 57 -2.97 -6.52 2.71
C LEU A 57 -2.40 -5.24 2.08
N SER A 58 -3.22 -4.52 1.31
CA SER A 58 -2.82 -3.24 0.70
C SER A 58 -2.56 -2.17 1.76
N PHE A 59 -3.37 -2.13 2.83
CA PHE A 59 -3.13 -1.24 3.97
C PHE A 59 -1.83 -1.57 4.70
N LEU A 60 -1.59 -2.85 5.00
CA LEU A 60 -0.37 -3.29 5.67
C LEU A 60 0.88 -2.94 4.85
N LEU A 61 0.88 -3.27 3.55
CA LEU A 61 1.98 -2.94 2.65
C LEU A 61 2.19 -1.43 2.52
N GLY A 62 1.11 -0.67 2.35
CA GLY A 62 1.17 0.78 2.26
C GLY A 62 1.77 1.42 3.51
N PHE A 63 1.33 0.96 4.68
CA PHE A 63 1.83 1.46 5.97
C PHE A 63 3.29 1.08 6.22
N THR A 64 3.68 -0.16 5.92
CA THR A 64 5.08 -0.61 6.04
C THR A 64 6.00 0.22 5.15
N LEU A 65 5.62 0.48 3.90
CA LEU A 65 6.44 1.26 2.96
C LEU A 65 6.60 2.72 3.41
N ILE A 66 5.52 3.35 3.88
CA ILE A 66 5.59 4.73 4.42
C ILE A 66 6.45 4.76 5.69
N TYR A 67 6.31 3.78 6.58
CA TYR A 67 7.12 3.69 7.79
C TYR A 67 8.61 3.51 7.46
N THR A 68 8.95 2.64 6.50
CA THR A 68 10.33 2.50 6.02
C THR A 68 10.83 3.78 5.37
N ALA A 69 10.00 4.49 4.60
CA ALA A 69 10.34 5.79 4.04
C ALA A 69 10.66 6.82 5.11
N GLU A 70 9.91 6.82 6.21
CA GLU A 70 10.10 7.78 7.30
C GLU A 70 11.41 7.51 8.06
N ILE A 71 11.71 6.23 8.36
CA ILE A 71 13.01 5.84 8.94
C ILE A 71 14.16 6.31 8.05
N LEU A 72 14.05 6.11 6.73
CA LEU A 72 15.08 6.51 5.76
C LEU A 72 15.25 8.03 5.60
N LYS A 73 14.34 8.85 6.13
CA LYS A 73 14.49 10.32 6.18
C LYS A 73 15.09 10.80 7.49
N GLU A 74 15.00 10.01 8.56
CA GLU A 74 15.56 10.33 9.87
C GLU A 74 17.06 10.02 9.95
N ASP A 75 17.57 9.11 9.10
CA ASP A 75 19.02 8.81 8.88
C ASP A 75 19.67 9.71 7.81
#